data_AF-A0A833H0D4-F1
#
_entry.id   AF-A0A833H0D4-F1
#
_cell.length_a   1.000
_cell.length_b   1.000
_cell.length_c   1.000
_cell.angle_alpha   90.00
_cell.angle_beta   90.00
_cell.angle_gamma   90.00
#
_symmetry.space_group_name_H-M   'P 1'
#
loop_
_entity.id
_entity.type
_entity.pdbx_description
1 polymer ?
#
loop_
_entity_poly.entity_id
_entity_poly.type
_entity_poly.pdbx_seq_one_letter_code
_entity_poly.pdbx_strand_id
1 'polypeptide(L)'
;MSARITILALLCLVASGTAQAQPAGPAPYEGLLRESDMRLFQFRDALKEQKPLTDFLYLRYSGREWNHVVFYDLDGKEALFRYRTDRFDDLAERKIRDLLPGQVYRLPVKFVGLIERRIVYPPGTPDFQRLLDSDAGRPAFEFLSAEPRQPDFIIY
;
A
#
# COMPACT_ATOMS: atom_id res chain seq x y z
N MET A 1 -76.62 12.07 7.07
CA MET A 1 -75.88 13.35 6.94
C MET A 1 -74.40 13.03 6.85
N SER A 2 -73.72 13.73 5.93
CA SER A 2 -72.31 13.68 5.57
C SER A 2 -71.30 13.41 6.69
N ALA A 3 -70.27 12.63 6.39
CA ALA A 3 -68.91 13.17 6.32
C ALA A 3 -68.00 12.23 5.51
N ARG A 4 -67.43 12.80 4.45
CA ARG A 4 -66.31 12.26 3.68
C ARG A 4 -65.05 12.45 4.52
N ILE A 5 -64.17 11.44 4.58
CA ILE A 5 -62.73 11.66 4.73
C ILE A 5 -62.02 10.70 3.77
N THR A 6 -61.43 11.32 2.75
CA THR A 6 -60.48 10.79 1.77
C THR A 6 -59.08 10.72 2.41
N ILE A 7 -58.14 10.02 1.75
CA ILE A 7 -56.64 10.09 1.87
C ILE A 7 -56.07 8.88 2.66
N LEU A 8 -55.07 8.09 2.24
CA LEU A 8 -54.03 8.18 1.20
C LEU A 8 -53.57 6.76 0.81
N ALA A 9 -53.17 6.56 -0.44
CA ALA A 9 -52.48 5.36 -0.90
C ALA A 9 -50.99 5.37 -0.46
N LEU A 10 -50.42 4.20 -0.16
CA LEU A 10 -49.02 3.94 -0.48
C LEU A 10 -48.79 2.45 -0.74
N LEU A 11 -48.78 2.10 -2.03
CA LEU A 11 -48.42 0.79 -2.55
C LEU A 11 -46.89 0.73 -2.58
N CYS A 12 -46.26 0.05 -1.63
CA CYS A 12 -44.82 -0.21 -1.68
C CYS A 12 -44.54 -1.29 -2.73
N LEU A 13 -44.27 -0.85 -3.96
CA LEU A 13 -43.72 -1.66 -5.03
C LEU A 13 -42.27 -2.03 -4.64
N VAL A 14 -42.06 -3.25 -4.12
CA VAL A 14 -40.71 -3.80 -3.95
C VAL A 14 -40.18 -4.19 -5.34
N ALA A 15 -39.45 -3.27 -5.96
CA ALA A 15 -38.65 -3.57 -7.14
C ALA A 15 -37.46 -4.43 -6.70
N SER A 16 -37.48 -5.71 -7.07
CA SER A 16 -36.34 -6.62 -6.96
C SER A 16 -35.23 -6.14 -7.88
N GLY A 17 -34.33 -5.30 -7.35
CA GLY A 17 -33.08 -4.97 -8.02
C GLY A 17 -32.16 -6.18 -8.01
N THR A 18 -32.07 -6.89 -9.13
CA THR A 18 -30.97 -7.82 -9.37
C THR A 18 -29.68 -7.00 -9.40
N ALA A 19 -28.87 -7.09 -8.34
CA ALA A 19 -27.52 -6.56 -8.33
C ALA A 19 -26.73 -7.25 -9.44
N GLN A 20 -26.55 -6.57 -10.57
CA GLN A 20 -25.65 -6.99 -11.63
C GLN A 20 -24.23 -6.89 -11.06
N ALA A 21 -23.62 -8.02 -10.74
CA ALA A 21 -22.19 -8.09 -10.45
C ALA A 21 -21.44 -7.51 -11.66
N GLN A 22 -20.71 -6.42 -11.44
CA GLN A 22 -19.76 -5.92 -12.43
C GLN A 22 -18.79 -7.05 -12.81
N PRO A 23 -18.44 -7.20 -14.10
CA PRO A 23 -17.41 -8.16 -14.48
C PRO A 23 -16.14 -7.80 -13.72
N ALA A 24 -15.59 -8.77 -12.99
CA ALA A 24 -14.27 -8.65 -12.39
C ALA A 24 -13.32 -8.18 -13.50
N GLY A 25 -12.60 -7.08 -13.25
CA GLY A 25 -11.51 -6.66 -14.13
C GLY A 25 -10.53 -7.81 -14.37
N PRO A 26 -9.62 -7.68 -15.35
CA PRO A 26 -8.62 -8.70 -15.61
C PRO A 26 -7.96 -9.12 -14.29
N ALA A 27 -7.93 -10.44 -14.04
CA ALA A 27 -7.40 -10.99 -12.80
C ALA A 27 -6.06 -10.33 -12.47
N PRO A 28 -5.83 -9.87 -11.22
CA PRO A 28 -4.58 -9.20 -10.88
C PRO A 28 -3.44 -10.17 -11.19
N TYR A 29 -2.52 -9.71 -12.03
CA TYR A 29 -1.32 -10.43 -12.40
C TYR A 29 -0.48 -10.68 -11.14
N GLU A 30 -0.46 -11.92 -10.66
CA GLU A 30 0.35 -12.34 -9.50
C GLU A 30 1.80 -12.54 -9.94
N GLY A 31 2.55 -11.44 -10.12
CA GLY A 31 4.00 -11.51 -9.98
C GLY A 31 4.29 -12.01 -8.57
N LEU A 32 4.72 -13.26 -8.39
CA LEU A 32 4.70 -13.90 -7.08
C LEU A 32 5.74 -13.27 -6.15
N LEU A 33 5.26 -12.68 -5.06
CA LEU A 33 6.06 -12.44 -3.87
C LEU A 33 6.29 -13.81 -3.22
N ARG A 34 7.54 -14.16 -2.95
CA ARG A 34 7.94 -15.49 -2.45
C ARG A 34 7.93 -15.51 -0.93
N GLU A 35 7.85 -16.72 -0.38
CA GLU A 35 8.06 -16.95 1.05
C GLU A 35 9.49 -16.58 1.49
N SER A 36 10.46 -16.76 0.60
CA SER A 36 11.86 -16.37 0.82
C SER A 36 12.10 -14.86 0.77
N ASP A 37 11.17 -14.08 0.23
CA ASP A 37 11.34 -12.63 0.15
C ASP A 37 11.18 -12.02 1.54
N MET A 38 12.09 -11.12 1.88
CA MET A 38 12.15 -10.48 3.18
C MET A 38 10.83 -9.78 3.55
N ARG A 39 10.32 -10.04 4.74
CA ARG A 39 9.15 -9.38 5.34
C ARG A 39 9.54 -8.09 6.04
N LEU A 40 8.60 -7.17 6.16
CA LEU A 40 8.84 -5.89 6.84
C LEU A 40 9.08 -6.06 8.35
N PHE A 41 8.55 -7.12 8.98
CA PHE A 41 8.91 -7.43 10.36
C PHE A 41 10.39 -7.86 10.46
N GLN A 42 10.88 -8.66 9.51
CA GLN A 42 12.30 -9.06 9.45
C GLN A 42 13.21 -7.85 9.21
N PHE A 43 12.74 -6.88 8.40
CA PHE A 43 13.42 -5.59 8.25
C PHE A 43 13.50 -4.82 9.56
N ARG A 44 12.41 -4.79 10.32
CA ARG A 44 12.38 -4.18 11.64
C ARG A 44 13.29 -4.90 12.63
N ASP A 45 13.33 -6.22 12.61
CA ASP A 45 14.23 -7.01 13.45
C ASP A 45 15.70 -6.73 13.10
N ALA A 46 16.03 -6.60 11.82
CA ALA A 46 17.37 -6.17 11.40
C ALA A 46 17.74 -4.78 11.94
N LEU A 47 16.79 -3.83 12.00
CA LEU A 47 17.01 -2.52 12.63
C LEU A 47 17.27 -2.65 14.14
N LYS A 48 16.47 -3.46 14.86
CA LYS A 48 16.63 -3.69 16.30
C LYS A 48 17.98 -4.32 16.63
N GLU A 49 18.36 -5.32 15.84
CA GLU A 49 19.59 -6.08 16.00
C GLU A 49 20.82 -5.38 15.39
N GLN A 50 20.62 -4.19 14.80
CA GLN A 50 21.68 -3.42 14.11
C GLN A 50 22.41 -4.23 13.05
N LYS A 51 21.69 -5.13 12.38
CA LYS A 51 22.19 -5.91 11.25
C LYS A 51 22.22 -5.06 9.98
N PRO A 52 23.11 -5.37 9.02
CA PRO A 52 23.08 -4.76 7.70
C PRO A 52 21.69 -4.90 7.06
N LEU A 53 21.20 -3.80 6.48
CA LEU A 53 19.94 -3.80 5.75
C LEU A 53 20.14 -4.37 4.35
N THR A 54 19.12 -5.04 3.83
CA THR A 54 19.09 -5.46 2.42
C THR A 54 19.15 -4.26 1.48
N ASP A 55 19.76 -4.43 0.32
CA ASP A 55 19.85 -3.40 -0.71
C ASP A 55 18.49 -3.11 -1.39
N PHE A 56 17.56 -4.08 -1.34
CA PHE A 56 16.24 -3.96 -1.93
C PHE A 56 15.20 -4.84 -1.24
N LEU A 57 13.94 -4.49 -1.43
CA LEU A 57 12.77 -5.26 -1.00
C LEU A 57 11.92 -5.62 -2.23
N TYR A 58 11.32 -6.80 -2.22
CA TYR A 58 10.19 -7.11 -3.09
C TYR A 58 8.91 -6.83 -2.33
N LEU A 59 8.08 -5.92 -2.84
CA LEU A 59 6.79 -5.56 -2.22
C LEU A 59 5.71 -5.37 -3.30
N ARG A 60 4.45 -5.56 -2.93
CA ARG A 60 3.29 -5.28 -3.78
C ARG A 60 2.89 -3.81 -3.67
N TYR A 61 2.59 -3.19 -4.80
CA TYR A 61 2.06 -1.82 -4.79
C TYR A 61 0.59 -1.82 -4.33
N SER A 62 0.27 -0.93 -3.39
CA SER A 62 -1.10 -0.73 -2.90
C SER A 62 -1.74 0.51 -3.53
N GLY A 63 -1.08 1.65 -3.42
CA GLY A 63 -1.65 2.93 -3.84
C GLY A 63 -0.84 4.11 -3.32
N ARG A 64 -1.52 5.24 -3.07
CA ARG A 64 -0.87 6.49 -2.66
C ARG A 64 -1.41 6.99 -1.33
N GLU A 65 -0.53 7.56 -0.53
CA GLU A 65 -0.85 8.20 0.74
C GLU A 65 -0.03 9.49 0.91
N TRP A 66 -0.71 10.64 0.77
CA TRP A 66 -0.10 11.98 0.79
C TRP A 66 0.97 12.18 -0.28
N ASN A 67 2.25 12.13 0.12
CA ASN A 67 3.43 12.28 -0.74
C ASN A 67 4.20 10.97 -0.89
N HIS A 68 3.56 9.86 -0.52
CA HIS A 68 4.13 8.52 -0.56
C HIS A 68 3.33 7.62 -1.49
N VAL A 69 4.04 6.67 -2.09
CA VAL A 69 3.45 5.44 -2.59
C VAL A 69 3.55 4.38 -1.49
N VAL A 70 2.51 3.57 -1.36
CA VAL A 70 2.38 2.55 -0.33
C VAL A 70 2.62 1.19 -0.97
N PHE A 71 3.49 0.41 -0.36
CA PHE A 71 3.76 -0.97 -0.72
C PHE A 71 3.56 -1.88 0.48
N TYR A 72 3.28 -3.16 0.23
CA TYR A 72 3.08 -4.15 1.29
C TYR A 72 3.77 -5.48 1.00
N ASP A 73 4.17 -6.19 2.07
CA ASP A 73 4.75 -7.52 1.99
C ASP A 73 3.67 -8.61 1.91
N LEU A 74 4.07 -9.90 1.93
CA LEU A 74 3.09 -11.00 1.84
C LEU A 74 2.17 -11.06 3.05
N ASP A 75 2.63 -10.55 4.20
CA ASP A 75 1.88 -10.58 5.46
C ASP A 75 0.95 -9.35 5.58
N GLY A 76 0.89 -8.51 4.54
CA GLY A 76 0.07 -7.31 4.48
C GLY A 76 0.63 -6.14 5.29
N LYS A 77 1.88 -6.21 5.77
CA LYS A 77 2.52 -5.08 6.46
C LYS A 77 2.91 -4.05 5.41
N GLU A 78 2.66 -2.78 5.73
CA GLU A 78 2.89 -1.68 4.80
C GLU A 78 4.17 -0.90 5.08
N ALA A 79 4.79 -0.43 3.99
CA ALA A 79 5.89 0.52 3.96
C ALA A 79 5.54 1.71 3.04
N LEU A 80 6.04 2.89 3.39
CA LEU A 80 5.83 4.11 2.60
C LEU A 80 7.12 4.53 1.91
N PHE A 81 7.01 4.89 0.62
CA PHE A 81 8.12 5.40 -0.15
C PHE A 81 7.77 6.81 -0.62
N ARG A 82 8.49 7.81 -0.11
CA ARG A 82 8.28 9.22 -0.46
C ARG A 82 8.74 9.46 -1.88
N TYR A 83 7.81 9.82 -2.77
CA TYR A 83 8.13 10.04 -4.18
C TYR A 83 8.17 11.52 -4.57
N ARG A 84 7.54 12.39 -3.78
CA ARG A 84 7.47 13.84 -4.01
C ARG A 84 7.65 14.62 -2.70
N THR A 85 8.09 15.87 -2.81
CA THR A 85 8.15 16.79 -1.65
C THR A 85 6.82 17.50 -1.43
N ASP A 86 6.15 17.88 -2.51
CA ASP A 86 4.86 18.55 -2.51
C ASP A 86 3.98 18.10 -3.68
N ARG A 87 2.77 18.66 -3.79
CA ARG A 87 1.73 18.26 -4.74
C ARG A 87 1.94 18.74 -6.19
N PHE A 88 2.93 19.58 -6.45
CA PHE A 88 3.21 20.20 -7.76
C PHE A 88 4.42 19.58 -8.46
N ASP A 89 4.99 18.51 -7.91
CA ASP A 89 6.10 17.78 -8.50
C ASP A 89 5.64 16.83 -9.63
N ASP A 90 5.38 17.40 -10.80
CA ASP A 90 4.93 16.66 -11.99
C ASP A 90 5.96 15.62 -12.48
N LEU A 91 7.25 15.84 -12.20
CA LEU A 91 8.31 14.88 -12.52
C LEU A 91 8.21 13.64 -11.65
N ALA A 92 7.94 13.81 -10.35
CA ALA A 92 7.70 12.71 -9.44
C ALA A 92 6.44 11.90 -9.80
N GLU A 93 5.36 12.57 -10.22
CA GLU A 93 4.12 11.90 -10.66
C GLU A 93 4.35 10.95 -11.85
N ARG A 94 5.22 11.34 -12.79
CA ARG A 94 5.59 10.48 -13.93
C ARG A 94 6.28 9.19 -13.49
N LYS A 95 7.05 9.20 -12.41
CA LYS A 95 7.80 8.02 -11.92
C LYS A 95 6.90 6.91 -11.40
N ILE A 96 5.69 7.26 -10.94
CA ILE A 96 4.79 6.32 -10.26
C ILE A 96 3.51 6.04 -11.05
N ARG A 97 3.33 6.69 -12.21
CA ARG A 97 2.12 6.58 -13.03
C ARG A 97 1.86 5.16 -13.50
N ASP A 98 2.93 4.41 -13.78
CA ASP A 98 2.84 3.09 -14.39
C ASP A 98 2.86 1.97 -13.32
N LEU A 99 2.69 2.34 -12.03
CA LEU A 99 2.52 1.38 -10.95
C LEU A 99 1.12 0.78 -10.96
N LEU A 100 1.04 -0.55 -10.96
CA LEU A 100 -0.21 -1.31 -11.01
C LEU A 100 -0.53 -1.91 -9.63
N PRO A 101 -1.69 -1.61 -9.02
CA PRO A 101 -2.06 -2.20 -7.74
C PRO A 101 -1.99 -3.72 -7.76
N GLY A 102 -1.39 -4.31 -6.71
CA GLY A 102 -1.17 -5.76 -6.59
C GLY A 102 0.09 -6.29 -7.29
N GLN A 103 0.68 -5.54 -8.23
CA GLN A 103 1.93 -5.92 -8.89
C GLN A 103 3.10 -5.87 -7.91
N VAL A 104 3.98 -6.88 -7.98
CA VAL A 104 5.23 -6.93 -7.21
C VAL A 104 6.32 -6.15 -7.93
N TYR A 105 7.04 -5.34 -7.15
CA TYR A 105 8.17 -4.55 -7.61
C TYR A 105 9.41 -4.84 -6.75
N ARG A 106 10.58 -4.79 -7.39
CA ARG A 106 11.86 -4.63 -6.71
C ARG A 106 12.06 -3.15 -6.39
N LEU A 107 12.28 -2.86 -5.11
CA LEU A 107 12.39 -1.51 -4.57
C LEU A 107 13.75 -1.34 -3.90
N PRO A 108 14.65 -0.50 -4.43
CA PRO A 108 15.90 -0.17 -3.76
C PRO A 108 15.65 0.43 -2.38
N VAL A 109 16.39 -0.02 -1.37
CA VAL A 109 16.26 0.46 0.00
C VAL A 109 17.03 1.77 0.15
N LYS A 110 16.28 2.85 0.42
CA LYS A 110 16.81 4.10 0.95
C LYS A 110 16.01 4.49 2.18
N PHE A 111 16.32 3.82 3.30
CA PHE A 111 15.60 3.96 4.56
C PHE A 111 15.79 5.34 5.17
N VAL A 112 14.71 5.97 5.61
CA VAL A 112 14.74 7.31 6.23
C VAL A 112 14.19 7.34 7.65
N GLY A 113 13.50 6.29 8.11
CA GLY A 113 12.98 6.20 9.47
C GLY A 113 11.66 5.46 9.58
N LEU A 114 10.99 5.62 10.71
CA LEU A 114 9.64 5.12 10.94
C LEU A 114 8.64 6.27 10.83
N ILE A 115 7.51 6.06 10.17
CA ILE A 115 6.46 7.06 10.02
C ILE A 115 5.27 6.76 10.93
N GLU A 116 4.89 7.75 11.74
CA GLU A 116 3.68 7.75 12.56
C GLU A 116 2.98 9.11 12.37
N ARG A 117 1.66 9.11 12.13
CA ARG A 117 0.85 10.33 11.96
C ARG A 117 1.44 11.34 10.96
N ARG A 118 2.00 10.86 9.83
CA ARG A 118 2.65 11.65 8.75
C ARG A 118 4.02 12.23 9.10
N ILE A 119 4.55 11.96 10.28
CA ILE A 119 5.86 12.43 10.73
C ILE A 119 6.83 11.26 10.61
N VAL A 120 7.92 11.47 9.86
CA VAL A 120 9.03 10.52 9.77
C VAL A 120 9.99 10.81 10.92
N TYR A 121 10.28 9.79 11.71
CA TYR A 121 11.23 9.81 12.81
C TYR A 121 12.52 9.12 12.36
N PRO A 122 13.62 9.87 12.14
CA PRO A 122 14.87 9.30 11.65
C PRO A 122 15.56 8.40 12.67
N PRO A 123 16.40 7.45 12.21
CA PRO A 123 17.26 6.66 13.09
C PRO A 123 18.08 7.53 14.04
N GLY A 124 18.27 7.06 15.27
CA GLY A 124 19.03 7.77 16.31
C GLY A 124 18.21 8.79 17.11
N THR A 125 16.92 8.99 16.81
CA THR A 125 16.04 9.83 17.62
C THR A 125 15.33 9.00 18.72
N PRO A 126 14.97 9.60 19.88
CA PRO A 126 14.22 8.90 20.93
C PRO A 126 12.87 8.34 20.43
N ASP A 127 12.17 9.09 19.58
CA ASP A 127 10.91 8.65 19.00
C ASP A 127 11.07 7.48 18.03
N PHE A 128 12.15 7.45 17.25
CA PHE A 128 12.45 6.29 16.42
C PHE A 128 12.62 5.04 17.27
N GLN A 129 13.39 5.12 18.36
CA GLN A 129 13.61 3.98 19.26
C GLN A 129 12.28 3.51 19.88
N ARG A 130 11.47 4.46 20.38
CA ARG A 130 10.12 4.17 20.90
C ARG A 130 9.25 3.43 19.89
N LEU A 131 9.22 3.88 18.65
CA LEU A 131 8.44 3.24 17.58
C LEU A 131 8.99 1.87 17.21
N LEU A 132 10.31 1.72 17.20
CA LEU A 132 10.98 0.47 16.91
C LEU A 132 10.64 -0.60 17.96
N ASP A 133 10.69 -0.25 19.24
CA ASP A 133 10.45 -1.15 20.37
C ASP A 133 8.97 -1.56 20.51
N SER A 134 8.06 -0.63 20.20
CA SER A 134 6.61 -0.87 20.31
C SER A 134 5.98 -1.53 19.07
N ASP A 135 6.78 -1.81 18.03
CA ASP A 135 6.30 -2.23 16.69
C ASP A 135 5.29 -1.23 16.06
N ALA A 136 5.25 0.01 16.55
CA ALA A 136 4.40 1.06 16.03
C ALA A 136 5.03 1.76 14.82
N GLY A 137 4.20 2.48 14.06
CA GLY A 137 4.61 3.16 12.84
C GLY A 137 4.94 2.21 11.68
N ARG A 138 5.11 2.77 10.49
CA ARG A 138 5.46 2.02 9.27
C ARG A 138 6.89 2.36 8.83
N PRO A 139 7.66 1.42 8.26
CA PRO A 139 8.93 1.75 7.62
C PRO A 139 8.74 2.80 6.52
N ALA A 140 9.59 3.82 6.51
CA ALA A 140 9.58 4.89 5.52
C ALA A 140 10.91 4.93 4.75
N PHE A 141 10.80 5.13 3.44
CA PHE A 141 11.90 5.14 2.48
C PHE A 141 11.78 6.33 1.54
N GLU A 142 12.87 6.72 0.88
CA GLU A 142 12.79 7.51 -0.35
C GLU A 142 12.46 6.61 -1.54
N PHE A 143 11.56 7.05 -2.41
CA PHE A 143 11.27 6.36 -3.66
C PHE A 143 12.35 6.66 -4.70
N LEU A 144 13.10 5.65 -5.10
CA LEU A 144 14.12 5.76 -6.14
C LEU A 144 13.59 5.25 -7.49
N SER A 145 13.17 4.00 -7.52
CA SER A 145 12.61 3.30 -8.67
C SER A 145 11.74 2.14 -8.19
N ALA A 146 10.97 1.58 -9.12
CA ALA A 146 10.21 0.34 -8.92
C ALA A 146 10.31 -0.48 -10.20
N GLU A 147 11.04 -1.59 -10.14
CA GLU A 147 11.21 -2.49 -11.28
C GLU A 147 10.19 -3.63 -11.15
N PRO A 148 9.25 -3.80 -12.09
CA PRO A 148 8.30 -4.90 -12.03
C PRO A 148 9.05 -6.22 -11.95
N ARG A 149 8.69 -7.08 -11.00
CA ARG A 149 9.23 -8.44 -10.96
C ARG A 149 8.66 -9.20 -12.16
N GLN A 150 9.53 -9.55 -13.10
CA GLN A 150 9.21 -10.48 -14.18
C GLN A 150 8.96 -11.87 -13.58
N PRO A 151 7.98 -12.65 -14.08
CA PRO A 151 7.88 -14.06 -13.75
C PRO A 151 9.14 -14.77 -14.24
N ASP A 152 9.57 -15.78 -13.48
CA ASP A 152 10.52 -16.75 -13.99
C ASP A 152 9.77 -17.58 -15.04
N PHE A 153 9.87 -17.23 -16.31
CA PHE A 153 9.40 -18.11 -17.38
C PHE A 153 10.38 -19.28 -17.48
N ILE A 154 10.02 -20.43 -16.92
CA ILE A 154 10.69 -21.69 -17.25
C ILE A 154 10.18 -22.08 -18.63
N ILE A 155 11.01 -21.87 -19.65
CA ILE A 155 10.77 -22.41 -20.99
C ILE A 155 11.29 -23.84 -20.95
N TYR A 156 10.39 -24.83 -20.98
CA TYR A 156 10.73 -26.24 -21.16
C TYR A 156 10.93 -26.56 -22.64
#